data_AF-A0A327VCJ6-F1
#
_entry.id   AF-A0A327VCJ6-F1
#
_cell.length_a   1.000
_cell.length_b   1.000
_cell.length_c   1.000
_cell.angle_alpha   90.00
_cell.angle_beta   90.00
_cell.angle_gamma   90.00
#
_symmetry.space_group_name_H-M   'P 1'
#
loop_
_entity.id
_entity.type
_entity.pdbx_description
1 polymer ?
#
loop_
_entity_poly.entity_id
_entity_poly.type
_entity_poly.pdbx_seq_one_letter_code
_entity_poly.pdbx_strand_id
1 'polypeptide(L)'
;MADDSLAKQLARLRVRAGNPSLRDLEKLTHRQGRRMSRASIQDKLSGTSGLKMVQVLALVRACADYAHSIGAPLPPEDVDEQIWQEKVAHLRAPINRRAVEPPDGDPKATQDRKTGEPSDLEELIPPLINAGMDDISNIARQGAGQPLETWLPTVVVALGHARMDYQGFLNMAAQAPPGQIVKILESIADDGPEDVGNRYFQTCLLTQHPAEIPKLLVALRRADGELSLWYAHNFVDAILGKGDWPGGTRSDLADVLRALRGATLKEDADKLAENIGMHAWPKIALATAGAIPESFLGDRELILHAGSQGGPHRLLRLIDCLKREQFQGLESHRALHYLLTAVPAGKHADFSLILNDAGMKSEAQRLLEMEKEAPF
;
A
#
# COMPACT_ATOMS: atom_id res chain seq x y z
N MET A 1 -5.51 22.79 -2.35
CA MET A 1 -6.70 22.72 -1.47
C MET A 1 -7.53 21.52 -1.90
N ALA A 2 -7.17 20.35 -1.39
CA ALA A 2 -7.88 19.11 -1.71
C ALA A 2 -9.31 19.20 -1.19
N ASP A 3 -10.26 18.90 -2.07
CA ASP A 3 -11.68 19.01 -1.82
C ASP A 3 -12.09 17.90 -0.81
N ASP A 4 -11.95 18.19 0.49
CA ASP A 4 -12.44 17.40 1.62
C ASP A 4 -13.96 17.43 1.64
N SER A 5 -14.54 16.87 0.58
CA SER A 5 -15.96 16.94 0.35
C SER A 5 -16.67 16.21 1.47
N LEU A 6 -17.76 16.80 1.95
CA LEU A 6 -18.58 16.25 3.02
C LEU A 6 -19.02 14.79 2.79
N ALA A 7 -19.13 14.38 1.52
CA ALA A 7 -19.42 13.00 1.14
C ALA A 7 -18.32 12.03 1.56
N LYS A 8 -17.04 12.39 1.36
CA LYS A 8 -15.90 11.59 1.79
C LYS A 8 -15.84 11.47 3.30
N GLN A 9 -16.06 12.57 4.02
CA GLN A 9 -16.12 12.53 5.48
C GLN A 9 -17.22 11.58 5.99
N LEU A 10 -18.41 11.61 5.37
CA LEU A 10 -19.50 10.68 5.71
C LEU A 10 -19.15 9.22 5.38
N ALA A 11 -18.43 8.97 4.28
CA ALA A 11 -17.96 7.63 3.93
C ALA A 11 -16.96 7.10 4.97
N ARG A 12 -16.02 7.94 5.44
CA ARG A 12 -15.08 7.56 6.52
C ARG A 12 -15.79 7.30 7.84
N LEU A 13 -16.77 8.12 8.20
CA LEU A 13 -17.59 7.90 9.38
C LEU A 13 -18.28 6.53 9.35
N ARG A 14 -18.83 6.15 8.18
CA ARG A 14 -19.43 4.83 7.98
C ARG A 14 -18.43 3.71 8.24
N VAL A 15 -17.20 3.81 7.73
CA VAL A 15 -16.16 2.79 7.97
C VAL A 15 -15.82 2.69 9.46
N ARG A 16 -15.60 3.83 10.13
CA ARG A 16 -15.31 3.89 11.57
C ARG A 16 -16.43 3.33 12.44
N ALA A 17 -17.67 3.45 11.99
CA ALA A 17 -18.84 2.89 12.65
C ALA A 17 -18.93 1.34 12.58
N GLY A 18 -17.96 0.66 11.96
CA GLY A 18 -18.01 -0.79 11.70
C GLY A 18 -18.58 -1.13 10.32
N ASN A 19 -18.56 -0.18 9.38
CA ASN A 19 -18.96 -0.34 7.99
C ASN A 19 -20.37 -0.96 7.79
N PRO A 20 -21.45 -0.35 8.36
CA PRO A 20 -22.81 -0.85 8.18
C PRO A 20 -23.17 -0.98 6.70
N SER A 21 -23.95 -1.99 6.34
CA SER A 21 -24.42 -2.13 4.95
C SER A 21 -25.36 -0.98 4.59
N LEU A 22 -25.49 -0.66 3.29
CA LEU A 22 -26.46 0.34 2.82
C LEU A 22 -27.91 -0.01 3.24
N ARG A 23 -28.20 -1.30 3.41
CA ARG A 23 -29.51 -1.80 3.87
C ARG A 23 -29.72 -1.52 5.36
N ASP A 24 -28.66 -1.57 6.17
CA ASP A 24 -28.75 -1.25 7.60
C ASP A 24 -28.93 0.24 7.81
N LEU A 25 -28.20 1.07 7.05
CA LEU A 25 -28.37 2.52 7.08
C LEU A 25 -29.78 2.95 6.64
N GLU A 26 -30.36 2.31 5.62
CA GLU A 26 -31.76 2.56 5.22
C GLU A 26 -32.74 2.26 6.37
N LYS A 27 -32.56 1.14 7.08
CA LYS A 27 -33.41 0.79 8.24
C LYS A 27 -33.24 1.78 9.39
N LEU A 28 -32.01 2.18 9.69
CA LEU A 28 -31.71 3.08 10.81
C LEU A 28 -32.21 4.50 10.54
N THR A 29 -31.97 5.03 9.35
CA THR A 29 -32.54 6.33 8.94
C THR A 29 -34.07 6.31 8.91
N HIS A 30 -34.70 5.18 8.53
CA HIS A 30 -36.15 5.02 8.62
C HIS A 30 -36.68 5.06 10.06
N ARG A 31 -36.01 4.39 11.01
CA ARG A 31 -36.35 4.42 12.44
C ARG A 31 -36.26 5.82 13.05
N GLN A 32 -35.34 6.64 12.55
CA GLN A 32 -35.19 8.04 12.94
C GLN A 32 -36.24 8.98 12.29
N GLY A 33 -37.25 8.43 11.59
CA GLY A 33 -38.32 9.21 10.96
C GLY A 33 -37.93 9.86 9.62
N ARG A 34 -36.74 9.56 9.08
CA ARG A 34 -36.25 10.14 7.82
C ARG A 34 -35.79 9.04 6.86
N ARG A 35 -36.74 8.45 6.14
CA ARG A 35 -36.46 7.37 5.18
C ARG A 35 -35.55 7.86 4.05
N MET A 36 -34.38 7.24 3.92
CA MET A 36 -33.48 7.39 2.77
C MET A 36 -33.38 6.05 2.05
N SER A 37 -33.60 6.02 0.73
CA SER A 37 -33.44 4.79 -0.05
C SER A 37 -31.97 4.41 -0.18
N ARG A 38 -31.67 3.13 -0.40
CA ARG A 38 -30.28 2.65 -0.62
C ARG A 38 -29.55 3.42 -1.71
N ALA A 39 -30.21 3.67 -2.85
CA ALA A 39 -29.63 4.43 -3.95
C ALA A 39 -29.29 5.86 -3.50
N SER A 40 -30.20 6.55 -2.80
CA SER A 40 -29.91 7.87 -2.25
C SER A 40 -28.77 7.86 -1.25
N ILE A 41 -28.68 6.87 -0.36
CA ILE A 41 -27.56 6.78 0.59
C ILE A 41 -26.24 6.61 -0.17
N GLN A 42 -26.21 5.71 -1.17
CA GLN A 42 -25.04 5.50 -2.03
C GLN A 42 -24.63 6.80 -2.74
N ASP A 43 -25.58 7.49 -3.38
CA ASP A 43 -25.32 8.74 -4.11
C ASP A 43 -24.83 9.88 -3.20
N LYS A 44 -25.17 9.84 -1.90
CA LYS A 44 -24.69 10.83 -0.92
C LYS A 44 -23.28 10.51 -0.43
N LEU A 45 -22.98 9.23 -0.21
CA LEU A 45 -21.65 8.78 0.21
C LEU A 45 -20.62 8.86 -0.93
N SER A 46 -21.04 8.68 -2.18
CA SER A 46 -20.18 8.82 -3.36
C SER A 46 -19.98 10.27 -3.82
N GLY A 47 -20.67 11.23 -3.20
CA GLY A 47 -20.63 12.64 -3.61
C GLY A 47 -21.34 12.94 -4.94
N THR A 48 -22.03 11.97 -5.52
CA THR A 48 -22.74 12.12 -6.81
C THR A 48 -23.97 13.04 -6.70
N SER A 49 -24.49 13.26 -5.48
CA SER A 49 -25.64 14.13 -5.26
C SER A 49 -25.46 15.08 -4.07
N GLY A 50 -25.91 16.33 -4.21
CA GLY A 50 -25.69 17.37 -3.19
C GLY A 50 -26.29 17.04 -1.82
N LEU A 51 -25.48 17.14 -0.76
CA LEU A 51 -25.86 16.82 0.62
C LEU A 51 -26.69 17.94 1.25
N LYS A 52 -27.92 17.62 1.69
CA LYS A 52 -28.70 18.51 2.57
C LYS A 52 -28.29 18.26 4.01
N MET A 53 -28.19 19.32 4.83
CA MET A 53 -27.87 19.23 6.27
C MET A 53 -28.66 18.13 6.99
N VAL A 54 -29.96 18.10 6.75
CA VAL A 54 -30.88 17.09 7.28
C VAL A 54 -30.44 15.65 7.00
N GLN A 55 -29.91 15.39 5.80
CA GLN A 55 -29.49 14.05 5.37
C GLN A 55 -28.14 13.68 5.98
N VAL A 56 -27.25 14.65 6.14
CA VAL A 56 -25.95 14.50 6.80
C VAL A 56 -26.17 14.06 8.25
N LEU A 57 -26.97 14.81 9.00
CA LEU A 57 -27.26 14.49 10.40
C LEU A 57 -27.96 13.14 10.57
N ALA A 58 -28.87 12.78 9.65
CA ALA A 58 -29.51 11.46 9.67
C ALA A 58 -28.51 10.31 9.45
N LEU A 59 -27.54 10.49 8.54
CA LEU A 59 -26.50 9.49 8.29
C LEU A 59 -25.51 9.39 9.46
N VAL A 60 -25.14 10.52 10.07
CA VAL A 60 -24.27 10.56 11.27
C VAL A 60 -24.91 9.80 12.42
N ARG A 61 -26.17 10.11 12.75
CA ARG A 61 -26.93 9.41 13.80
C ARG A 61 -27.07 7.92 13.49
N ALA A 62 -27.37 7.55 12.24
CA ALA A 62 -27.46 6.15 11.85
C ALA A 62 -26.14 5.39 11.99
N CYS A 63 -25.01 6.02 11.69
CA CYS A 63 -23.69 5.42 11.92
C CYS A 63 -23.41 5.25 13.42
N ALA A 64 -23.73 6.26 14.24
CA ALA A 64 -23.57 6.17 15.69
C ALA A 64 -24.45 5.10 16.33
N ASP A 65 -25.72 5.01 15.94
CA ASP A 65 -26.65 3.98 16.42
C ASP A 65 -26.13 2.56 16.09
N TYR A 66 -25.60 2.38 14.87
CA TYR A 66 -25.03 1.10 14.45
C TYR A 66 -23.77 0.76 15.26
N ALA A 67 -22.84 1.70 15.39
CA ALA A 67 -21.61 1.55 16.15
C ALA A 67 -21.90 1.19 17.63
N HIS A 68 -22.91 1.83 18.22
CA HIS A 68 -23.41 1.49 19.55
C HIS A 68 -23.99 0.08 19.62
N SER A 69 -24.76 -0.35 18.60
CA SER A 69 -25.38 -1.68 18.57
C SER A 69 -24.38 -2.85 18.48
N ILE A 70 -23.18 -2.59 17.92
CA ILE A 70 -22.10 -3.58 17.82
C ILE A 70 -21.08 -3.48 18.98
N GLY A 71 -21.33 -2.62 19.97
CA GLY A 71 -20.46 -2.47 21.14
C GLY A 71 -19.19 -1.65 20.91
N ALA A 72 -19.11 -0.88 19.81
CA ALA A 72 -17.98 -0.05 19.46
C ALA A 72 -18.43 1.41 19.22
N PRO A 73 -18.80 2.16 20.28
CA PRO A 73 -19.32 3.52 20.13
C PRO A 73 -18.26 4.45 19.50
N LEU A 74 -18.71 5.32 18.59
CA LEU A 74 -17.87 6.34 17.97
C LEU A 74 -17.44 7.41 18.98
N PRO A 75 -16.26 8.04 18.80
CA PRO A 75 -15.82 9.14 19.64
C PRO A 75 -16.76 10.35 19.49
N PRO A 76 -16.96 11.17 20.55
CA PRO A 76 -17.95 12.24 20.56
C PRO A 76 -17.73 13.28 19.45
N GLU A 77 -16.49 13.54 19.07
CA GLU A 77 -16.10 14.42 17.94
C GLU A 77 -16.65 13.97 16.57
N ASP A 78 -16.91 12.67 16.40
CA ASP A 78 -17.45 12.12 15.16
C ASP A 78 -18.98 12.15 15.11
N VAL A 79 -19.62 12.27 16.27
CA VAL A 79 -21.09 12.24 16.42
C VAL A 79 -21.67 13.61 16.71
N ASP A 80 -20.84 14.58 17.08
CA ASP A 80 -21.28 15.93 17.42
C ASP A 80 -21.96 16.63 16.23
N GLU A 81 -23.27 16.81 16.36
CA GLU A 81 -24.09 17.43 15.34
C GLU A 81 -23.67 18.88 15.04
N GLN A 82 -23.11 19.59 16.02
CA GLN A 82 -22.66 20.97 15.84
C GLN A 82 -21.43 21.03 14.92
N ILE A 83 -20.47 20.10 15.08
CA ILE A 83 -19.30 20.00 14.21
C ILE A 83 -19.73 19.70 12.77
N TRP A 84 -20.68 18.79 12.57
CA TRP A 84 -21.21 18.49 11.24
C TRP A 84 -22.02 19.65 10.65
N GLN A 85 -22.68 20.45 11.48
CA GLN A 85 -23.36 21.66 11.04
C GLN A 85 -22.37 22.73 10.56
N GLU A 86 -21.29 22.95 11.30
CA GLU A 86 -20.22 23.89 10.94
C GLU A 86 -19.56 23.48 9.62
N LYS A 87 -19.23 22.19 9.45
CA LYS A 87 -18.66 21.64 8.21
C LYS A 87 -19.55 21.87 6.99
N VAL A 88 -20.87 21.69 7.12
CA VAL A 88 -21.83 21.95 6.03
C VAL A 88 -21.98 23.45 5.76
N ALA A 89 -21.88 24.30 6.79
CA ALA A 89 -21.99 25.75 6.67
C ALA A 89 -20.76 26.35 5.95
N HIS A 90 -19.56 25.84 6.23
CA HIS A 90 -18.32 26.26 5.56
C HIS A 90 -18.35 26.00 4.04
N LEU A 91 -19.03 24.95 3.59
CA LEU A 91 -19.21 24.66 2.17
C LEU A 91 -20.21 25.59 1.45
N ARG A 92 -20.99 26.38 2.20
CA ARG A 92 -22.01 27.29 1.65
C ARG A 92 -21.62 28.77 1.72
N ALA A 93 -20.54 29.13 2.41
CA ALA A 93 -20.09 30.50 2.50
C ALA A 93 -19.24 30.88 1.28
N PRO A 94 -19.49 32.02 0.61
CA PRO A 94 -18.60 32.52 -0.43
C PRO A 94 -17.25 32.91 0.22
N ILE A 95 -16.18 32.26 -0.25
CA ILE A 95 -14.80 32.44 0.24
C ILE A 95 -14.39 33.90 0.04
N ASN A 96 -14.33 34.65 1.14
CA ASN A 96 -13.74 35.98 1.20
C ASN A 96 -12.93 36.10 2.49
N ARG A 97 -11.65 36.52 2.31
CA ARG A 97 -10.60 36.90 3.29
C ARG A 97 -9.60 35.79 3.64
N ARG A 98 -8.32 35.97 3.31
CA ARG A 98 -7.27 36.90 3.80
C ARG A 98 -6.62 36.40 5.11
N ALA A 99 -5.34 36.09 4.95
CA ALA A 99 -4.29 35.76 5.89
C ALA A 99 -4.42 36.34 7.31
N VAL A 100 -4.19 35.46 8.30
CA VAL A 100 -3.69 35.78 9.64
C VAL A 100 -2.72 34.67 10.03
N GLU A 101 -1.44 35.01 10.18
CA GLU A 101 -0.41 34.17 10.82
C GLU A 101 -0.70 34.01 12.32
N PRO A 102 -0.37 32.87 12.95
CA PRO A 102 -0.16 32.80 14.38
C PRO A 102 1.32 32.56 14.76
N PRO A 103 1.71 32.96 16.00
CA PRO A 103 3.08 33.13 16.43
C PRO A 103 3.72 31.90 17.06
N ASP A 104 5.05 31.99 17.18
CA ASP A 104 6.01 31.09 17.80
C ASP A 104 5.55 30.41 19.10
N GLY A 105 5.78 29.10 19.14
CA GLY A 105 5.75 28.28 20.35
C GLY A 105 6.62 27.05 20.18
N ASP A 106 7.86 27.14 20.65
CA ASP A 106 8.87 26.07 20.73
C ASP A 106 8.36 24.85 21.51
N PRO A 107 8.52 23.63 20.97
CA PRO A 107 8.71 22.43 21.77
C PRO A 107 10.07 21.80 21.46
N LYS A 108 10.90 21.71 22.51
CA LYS A 108 12.18 20.98 22.58
C LYS A 108 12.13 19.67 21.79
N ALA A 109 12.85 19.65 20.67
CA ALA A 109 13.09 18.47 19.87
C ALA A 109 14.10 17.53 20.57
N THR A 110 13.64 16.32 20.84
CA THR A 110 14.46 15.12 20.96
C THR A 110 15.39 15.03 19.75
N GLN A 111 16.70 14.87 20.00
CA GLN A 111 17.71 14.72 18.96
C GLN A 111 17.49 13.41 18.19
N ASP A 112 16.75 13.50 17.09
CA ASP A 112 16.71 12.46 16.07
C ASP A 112 18.00 12.51 15.23
N ARG A 113 18.44 11.32 14.82
CA ARG A 113 19.64 11.06 14.01
C ARG A 113 19.71 12.03 12.83
N LYS A 114 20.87 12.68 12.66
CA LYS A 114 21.25 13.42 11.44
C LYS A 114 20.92 12.62 10.19
N THR A 115 19.82 12.98 9.55
CA THR A 115 19.36 12.48 8.25
C THR A 115 20.12 13.21 7.15
N GLY A 116 20.90 12.47 6.37
CA GLY A 116 21.67 12.97 5.23
C GLY A 116 23.00 13.61 5.60
N GLU A 117 24.10 13.07 5.07
CA GLU A 117 25.35 13.84 5.10
C GLU A 117 25.19 15.05 4.17
N PRO A 118 25.59 16.27 4.59
CA PRO A 118 25.45 17.48 3.76
C PRO A 118 26.09 17.34 2.38
N SER A 119 27.03 16.41 2.23
CA SER A 119 27.73 16.11 0.99
C SER A 119 26.81 15.58 -0.11
N ASP A 120 25.81 14.75 0.22
CA ASP A 120 24.96 14.11 -0.78
C ASP A 120 24.00 15.11 -1.45
N LEU A 121 23.54 16.12 -0.71
CA LEU A 121 22.65 17.15 -1.23
C LEU A 121 23.37 18.14 -2.16
N GLU A 122 24.62 18.49 -1.84
CA GLU A 122 25.42 19.38 -2.68
C GLU A 122 25.73 18.78 -4.06
N GLU A 123 25.77 17.45 -4.19
CA GLU A 123 25.90 16.79 -5.49
C GLU A 123 24.63 16.87 -6.35
N LEU A 124 23.45 17.04 -5.74
CA LEU A 124 22.17 17.10 -6.44
C LEU A 124 21.80 18.51 -6.91
N ILE A 125 22.48 19.54 -6.42
CA ILE A 125 22.18 20.94 -6.72
C ILE A 125 22.67 21.42 -8.12
N PRO A 126 23.89 21.09 -8.59
CA PRO A 126 24.39 21.59 -9.87
C PRO A 126 23.49 21.32 -11.07
N PRO A 127 22.85 20.14 -11.23
CA PRO A 127 21.89 19.91 -12.30
C PRO A 127 20.71 20.89 -12.31
N LEU A 128 20.23 21.32 -11.12
CA LEU A 128 19.12 22.28 -10.98
C LEU A 128 19.51 23.67 -11.50
N ILE A 129 20.70 24.13 -11.12
CA ILE A 129 21.23 25.43 -11.55
C ILE A 129 21.46 25.44 -13.06
N ASN A 130 22.03 24.35 -13.59
CA ASN A 130 22.26 24.21 -15.03
C ASN A 130 20.95 24.19 -15.85
N ALA A 131 19.84 23.77 -15.24
CA ALA A 131 18.51 23.80 -15.83
C ALA A 131 17.78 25.14 -15.65
N GLY A 132 18.38 26.12 -14.97
CA GLY A 132 17.75 27.41 -14.66
C GLY A 132 16.68 27.33 -13.55
N MET A 133 16.68 26.27 -12.74
CA MET A 133 15.78 26.09 -11.60
C MET A 133 16.40 26.63 -10.31
N ASP A 134 16.84 27.89 -10.34
CA ASP A 134 17.55 28.53 -9.23
C ASP A 134 16.68 28.58 -7.96
N ASP A 135 15.38 28.81 -8.12
CA ASP A 135 14.39 28.79 -7.05
C ASP A 135 14.33 27.42 -6.34
N ILE A 136 14.23 26.32 -7.10
CA ILE A 136 14.21 24.96 -6.55
C ILE A 136 15.55 24.61 -5.91
N SER A 137 16.67 25.03 -6.50
CA SER A 137 18.00 24.84 -5.91
C SER A 137 18.15 25.57 -4.56
N ASN A 138 17.55 26.77 -4.45
CA ASN A 138 17.56 27.55 -3.22
C ASN A 138 16.67 26.91 -2.15
N ILE A 139 15.51 26.37 -2.52
CA ILE A 139 14.65 25.58 -1.60
C ILE A 139 15.44 24.39 -1.05
N ALA A 140 16.13 23.63 -1.91
CA ALA A 140 16.94 22.49 -1.49
C ALA A 140 18.05 22.90 -0.51
N ARG A 141 18.82 23.96 -0.82
CA ARG A 141 19.89 24.47 0.07
C ARG A 141 19.38 24.94 1.42
N GLN A 142 18.30 25.73 1.43
CA GLN A 142 17.71 26.25 2.67
C GLN A 142 17.09 25.12 3.50
N GLY A 143 16.56 24.10 2.82
CA GLY A 143 15.99 22.90 3.42
C GLY A 143 17.01 21.94 4.06
N ALA A 144 18.29 22.04 3.74
CA ALA A 144 19.34 21.12 4.23
C ALA A 144 19.41 20.99 5.77
N GLY A 145 18.95 21.99 6.51
CA GLY A 145 18.87 21.98 7.97
C GLY A 145 17.47 21.75 8.54
N GLN A 146 16.47 21.52 7.69
CA GLN A 146 15.05 21.40 8.04
C GLN A 146 14.56 19.95 7.83
N PRO A 147 13.46 19.54 8.48
CA PRO A 147 12.86 18.23 8.23
C PRO A 147 12.51 18.06 6.74
N LEU A 148 12.80 16.87 6.18
CA LEU A 148 12.63 16.61 4.75
C LEU A 148 11.19 16.85 4.28
N GLU A 149 10.19 16.57 5.12
CA GLU A 149 8.78 16.77 4.77
C GLU A 149 8.40 18.23 4.49
N THR A 150 9.21 19.22 4.90
CA THR A 150 8.86 20.64 4.74
C THR A 150 9.28 21.24 3.41
N TRP A 151 10.18 20.60 2.66
CA TRP A 151 10.77 21.19 1.45
C TRP A 151 10.95 20.20 0.31
N LEU A 152 11.26 18.94 0.62
CA LEU A 152 11.57 17.94 -0.38
C LEU A 152 10.39 17.63 -1.32
N PRO A 153 9.12 17.51 -0.85
CA PRO A 153 7.99 17.31 -1.75
C PRO A 153 7.92 18.36 -2.84
N THR A 154 8.12 19.64 -2.50
CA THR A 154 8.12 20.74 -3.47
C THR A 154 9.21 20.57 -4.53
N VAL A 155 10.43 20.20 -4.12
CA VAL A 155 11.55 19.96 -5.04
C VAL A 155 11.24 18.80 -5.98
N VAL A 156 10.82 17.66 -5.44
CA VAL A 156 10.54 16.44 -6.20
C VAL A 156 9.38 16.63 -7.17
N VAL A 157 8.30 17.31 -6.76
CA VAL A 157 7.15 17.62 -7.61
C VAL A 157 7.53 18.57 -8.75
N ALA A 158 8.33 19.61 -8.46
CA ALA A 158 8.81 20.52 -9.49
C ALA A 158 9.65 19.79 -10.55
N LEU A 159 10.55 18.89 -10.12
CA LEU A 159 11.34 18.06 -11.04
C LEU A 159 10.47 17.09 -11.85
N GLY A 160 9.46 16.49 -11.22
CA GLY A 160 8.47 15.65 -11.89
C GLY A 160 7.74 16.40 -13.02
N HIS A 161 7.26 17.61 -12.76
CA HIS A 161 6.62 18.46 -13.78
C HIS A 161 7.57 18.88 -14.89
N ALA A 162 8.82 19.19 -14.55
CA ALA A 162 9.87 19.53 -15.51
C ALA A 162 10.40 18.30 -16.29
N ARG A 163 9.96 17.08 -15.93
CA ARG A 163 10.47 15.80 -16.45
C ARG A 163 12.00 15.66 -16.30
N MET A 164 12.53 16.21 -15.21
CA MET A 164 13.93 16.06 -14.84
C MET A 164 14.14 14.80 -13.98
N ASP A 165 15.38 14.33 -13.88
CA ASP A 165 15.70 13.25 -12.96
C ASP A 165 15.61 13.73 -11.50
N TYR A 166 14.87 12.99 -10.70
CA TYR A 166 14.67 13.23 -9.27
C TYR A 166 15.06 12.02 -8.41
N GLN A 167 15.68 10.98 -8.99
CA GLN A 167 15.99 9.74 -8.28
C GLN A 167 16.96 9.97 -7.09
N GLY A 168 17.92 10.88 -7.23
CA GLY A 168 18.83 11.24 -6.13
C GLY A 168 18.10 11.76 -4.88
N PHE A 169 17.11 12.63 -5.10
CA PHE A 169 16.25 13.15 -4.02
C PHE A 169 15.39 12.05 -3.40
N LEU A 170 14.83 11.14 -4.20
CA LEU A 170 14.07 10.01 -3.68
C LEU A 170 14.93 9.06 -2.84
N ASN A 171 16.16 8.77 -3.29
CA ASN A 171 17.08 7.90 -2.57
C ASN A 171 17.44 8.48 -1.19
N MET A 172 17.67 9.80 -1.12
CA MET A 172 17.91 10.51 0.14
C MET A 172 16.69 10.43 1.07
N ALA A 173 15.51 10.71 0.52
CA ALA A 173 14.25 10.69 1.25
C ALA A 173 13.87 9.30 1.77
N ALA A 174 14.20 8.28 1.00
CA ALA A 174 13.92 6.90 1.33
C ALA A 174 14.75 6.38 2.52
N GLN A 175 15.76 7.13 2.99
CA GLN A 175 16.48 6.82 4.25
C GLN A 175 15.79 7.40 5.50
N ALA A 176 14.72 8.19 5.34
CA ALA A 176 14.00 8.80 6.44
C ALA A 176 13.32 7.74 7.34
N PRO A 177 13.02 8.06 8.61
CA PRO A 177 12.21 7.20 9.47
C PRO A 177 10.80 6.98 8.88
N PRO A 178 10.16 5.83 9.15
CA PRO A 178 8.84 5.49 8.61
C PRO A 178 7.77 6.57 8.73
N GLY A 179 7.66 7.26 9.87
CA GLY A 179 6.69 8.33 10.06
C GLY A 179 6.94 9.56 9.18
N GLN A 180 8.21 9.88 8.93
CA GLN A 180 8.60 10.96 8.03
C GLN A 180 8.37 10.58 6.57
N ILE A 181 8.64 9.32 6.20
CA ILE A 181 8.33 8.78 4.86
C ILE A 181 6.87 8.99 4.51
N VAL A 182 5.95 8.66 5.42
CA VAL A 182 4.51 8.80 5.19
C VAL A 182 4.11 10.26 4.95
N LYS A 183 4.63 11.20 5.76
CA LYS A 183 4.36 12.64 5.55
C LYS A 183 4.88 13.15 4.20
N ILE A 184 6.09 12.77 3.81
CA ILE A 184 6.65 13.12 2.49
C ILE A 184 5.77 12.52 1.39
N LEU A 185 5.35 11.27 1.54
CA LEU A 185 4.52 10.58 0.56
C LEU A 185 3.15 11.24 0.39
N GLU A 186 2.48 11.60 1.49
CA GLU A 186 1.21 12.33 1.46
C GLU A 186 1.37 13.69 0.76
N SER A 187 2.43 14.44 1.10
CA SER A 187 2.67 15.74 0.47
C SER A 187 3.01 15.64 -1.02
N ILE A 188 3.77 14.62 -1.45
CA ILE A 188 4.03 14.38 -2.89
C ILE A 188 2.74 13.97 -3.60
N ALA A 189 1.92 13.12 -3.00
CA ALA A 189 0.73 12.58 -3.64
C ALA A 189 -0.44 13.60 -3.72
N ASP A 190 -0.47 14.59 -2.82
CA ASP A 190 -1.47 15.67 -2.85
C ASP A 190 -1.22 16.69 -3.97
N ASP A 191 0.05 17.04 -4.21
CA ASP A 191 0.41 18.14 -5.12
C ASP A 191 1.13 17.66 -6.41
N GLY A 192 1.59 16.42 -6.43
CA GLY A 192 2.45 15.88 -7.48
C GLY A 192 1.75 14.98 -8.50
N PRO A 193 2.44 14.70 -9.63
CA PRO A 193 2.03 13.63 -10.53
C PRO A 193 2.00 12.26 -9.81
N GLU A 194 0.97 11.45 -10.07
CA GLU A 194 0.74 10.15 -9.41
C GLU A 194 1.94 9.20 -9.56
N ASP A 195 2.63 9.24 -10.69
CA ASP A 195 3.81 8.43 -10.97
C ASP A 195 5.01 8.77 -10.05
N VAL A 196 5.12 10.03 -9.61
CA VAL A 196 6.16 10.48 -8.68
C VAL A 196 5.93 9.91 -7.28
N GLY A 197 4.69 9.96 -6.79
CA GLY A 197 4.31 9.36 -5.50
C GLY A 197 4.53 7.85 -5.50
N ASN A 198 4.12 7.17 -6.57
CA ASN A 198 4.30 5.72 -6.72
C ASN A 198 5.79 5.34 -6.78
N ARG A 199 6.60 6.11 -7.52
CA ARG A 199 8.05 5.89 -7.58
C ARG A 199 8.73 6.15 -6.24
N TYR A 200 8.33 7.18 -5.51
CA TYR A 200 8.85 7.45 -4.17
C TYR A 200 8.53 6.31 -3.20
N PHE A 201 7.26 5.88 -3.15
CA PHE A 201 6.85 4.78 -2.29
C PHE A 201 7.63 3.50 -2.58
N GLN A 202 7.75 3.13 -3.86
CA GLN A 202 8.51 1.96 -4.25
C GLN A 202 10.00 2.10 -3.93
N THR A 203 10.59 3.28 -4.11
CA THR A 203 11.99 3.54 -3.73
C THR A 203 12.18 3.31 -2.23
N CYS A 204 11.24 3.77 -1.38
CA CYS A 204 11.25 3.49 0.05
C CYS A 204 11.20 1.98 0.32
N LEU A 205 10.31 1.25 -0.35
CA LEU A 205 10.18 -0.20 -0.18
C LEU A 205 11.41 -0.99 -0.64
N LEU A 206 12.19 -0.50 -1.59
CA LEU A 206 13.38 -1.17 -2.10
C LEU A 206 14.66 -0.85 -1.30
N THR A 207 14.74 0.33 -0.71
CA THR A 207 15.95 0.81 -0.03
C THR A 207 15.92 0.61 1.49
N GLN A 208 14.75 0.61 2.10
CA GLN A 208 14.61 0.42 3.55
C GLN A 208 15.12 -0.96 3.98
N HIS A 209 15.71 -1.05 5.17
CA HIS A 209 16.10 -2.34 5.73
C HIS A 209 14.84 -3.21 6.00
N PRO A 210 14.85 -4.54 5.79
CA PRO A 210 13.67 -5.39 5.97
C PRO A 210 12.94 -5.21 7.31
N ALA A 211 13.70 -4.98 8.39
CA ALA A 211 13.17 -4.76 9.73
C ALA A 211 12.35 -3.46 9.89
N GLU A 212 12.52 -2.47 9.00
CA GLU A 212 11.77 -1.21 9.02
C GLU A 212 10.45 -1.31 8.22
N ILE A 213 10.33 -2.29 7.31
CA ILE A 213 9.14 -2.48 6.47
C ILE A 213 7.85 -2.64 7.28
N PRO A 214 7.79 -3.45 8.37
CA PRO A 214 6.58 -3.53 9.20
C PRO A 214 6.21 -2.18 9.82
N LYS A 215 7.20 -1.38 10.24
CA LYS A 215 6.96 -0.06 10.84
C LYS A 215 6.40 0.92 9.82
N LEU A 216 6.91 0.89 8.58
CA LEU A 216 6.37 1.68 7.47
C LEU A 216 4.92 1.29 7.16
N LEU A 217 4.62 -0.01 7.08
CA LEU A 217 3.25 -0.46 6.85
C LEU A 217 2.28 -0.03 7.96
N VAL A 218 2.70 -0.12 9.22
CA VAL A 218 1.91 0.36 10.37
C VAL A 218 1.77 1.89 10.33
N ALA A 219 2.82 2.63 9.98
CA ALA A 219 2.76 4.09 9.86
C ALA A 219 1.74 4.51 8.80
N LEU A 220 1.73 3.87 7.63
CA LEU A 220 0.75 4.13 6.57
C LEU A 220 -0.69 3.89 7.03
N ARG A 221 -0.93 2.81 7.79
CA ARG A 221 -2.27 2.48 8.30
C ARG A 221 -2.76 3.40 9.41
N ARG A 222 -1.82 4.02 10.13
CA ARG A 222 -2.11 4.94 11.24
C ARG A 222 -2.24 6.38 10.78
N ALA A 223 -1.77 6.71 9.58
CA ALA A 223 -1.97 8.02 9.01
C ALA A 223 -3.45 8.19 8.60
N ASP A 224 -3.99 9.39 8.82
CA ASP A 224 -5.40 9.70 8.57
C ASP A 224 -5.71 9.94 7.08
N GLY A 225 -4.70 9.90 6.21
CA GLY A 225 -4.80 10.12 4.77
C GLY A 225 -5.34 8.91 3.98
N GLU A 226 -6.29 9.16 3.06
CA GLU A 226 -6.81 8.15 2.13
C GLU A 226 -5.71 7.56 1.25
N LEU A 227 -4.73 8.38 0.85
CA LEU A 227 -3.59 7.96 0.02
C LEU A 227 -2.68 7.00 0.79
N SER A 228 -2.38 7.29 2.06
CA SER A 228 -1.60 6.38 2.92
C SER A 228 -2.25 5.01 3.05
N LEU A 229 -3.58 4.97 3.21
CA LEU A 229 -4.31 3.70 3.23
C LEU A 229 -4.28 2.98 1.88
N TRP A 230 -4.36 3.71 0.76
CA TRP A 230 -4.19 3.14 -0.58
C TRP A 230 -2.81 2.51 -0.76
N TYR A 231 -1.73 3.18 -0.34
CA TYR A 231 -0.38 2.63 -0.37
C TYR A 231 -0.24 1.40 0.53
N ALA A 232 -0.85 1.41 1.72
CA ALA A 232 -0.87 0.24 2.60
C ALA A 232 -1.56 -0.98 1.96
N HIS A 233 -2.66 -0.77 1.22
CA HIS A 233 -3.37 -1.85 0.53
C HIS A 233 -2.59 -2.42 -0.66
N ASN A 234 -1.86 -1.55 -1.37
CA ASN A 234 -1.06 -1.91 -2.55
C ASN A 234 0.40 -2.26 -2.22
N PHE A 235 0.77 -2.29 -0.93
CA PHE A 235 2.12 -2.59 -0.46
C PHE A 235 2.73 -3.86 -1.10
N VAL A 236 1.94 -4.95 -1.17
CA VAL A 236 2.41 -6.22 -1.75
C VAL A 236 2.66 -6.11 -3.26
N ASP A 237 1.78 -5.43 -3.99
CA ASP A 237 1.99 -5.24 -5.43
C ASP A 237 3.21 -4.31 -5.67
N ALA A 238 3.40 -3.29 -4.83
CA ALA A 238 4.49 -2.33 -4.91
C ALA A 238 5.86 -2.97 -4.65
N ILE A 239 6.01 -3.76 -3.58
CA ILE A 239 7.28 -4.42 -3.23
C ILE A 239 7.68 -5.49 -4.26
N LEU A 240 6.70 -6.04 -4.99
CA LEU A 240 6.91 -7.01 -6.05
C LEU A 240 7.09 -6.39 -7.43
N GLY A 241 6.79 -5.10 -7.60
CA GLY A 241 6.83 -4.42 -8.90
C GLY A 241 5.76 -4.93 -9.87
N LYS A 242 4.55 -5.18 -9.38
CA LYS A 242 3.44 -5.76 -10.17
C LYS A 242 2.48 -4.69 -10.68
N GLY A 243 2.11 -4.72 -11.97
CA GLY A 243 1.16 -3.75 -12.52
C GLY A 243 1.84 -2.43 -12.81
N ASP A 244 1.27 -1.31 -12.33
CA ASP A 244 1.73 0.04 -12.66
C ASP A 244 2.93 0.52 -11.83
N TRP A 245 3.52 -0.35 -11.00
CA TRP A 245 4.70 -0.02 -10.19
C TRP A 245 5.97 -0.02 -11.06
N PRO A 246 6.66 1.13 -11.23
CA PRO A 246 7.69 1.31 -12.26
C PRO A 246 9.02 0.58 -12.00
N GLY A 247 9.26 0.12 -10.78
CA GLY A 247 10.52 -0.46 -10.32
C GLY A 247 10.53 -1.99 -10.25
N GLY A 248 11.68 -2.54 -9.85
CA GLY A 248 11.91 -3.98 -9.76
C GLY A 248 11.36 -4.64 -8.50
N THR A 249 11.41 -5.98 -8.49
CA THR A 249 11.12 -6.81 -7.31
C THR A 249 12.28 -6.77 -6.33
N ARG A 250 11.98 -6.60 -5.04
CA ARG A 250 12.97 -6.69 -3.95
C ARG A 250 13.63 -8.09 -3.89
N SER A 251 14.93 -8.18 -3.60
CA SER A 251 15.68 -9.46 -3.61
C SER A 251 15.70 -10.19 -2.26
N ASP A 252 15.58 -9.48 -1.15
CA ASP A 252 15.62 -9.95 0.24
C ASP A 252 14.20 -10.13 0.84
N LEU A 253 13.26 -10.62 0.03
CA LEU A 253 11.86 -10.82 0.41
C LEU A 253 11.68 -11.81 1.58
N ALA A 254 12.60 -12.76 1.75
CA ALA A 254 12.56 -13.70 2.88
C ALA A 254 12.77 -12.97 4.22
N ASP A 255 13.66 -11.97 4.25
CA ASP A 255 13.89 -11.15 5.44
C ASP A 255 12.68 -10.27 5.74
N VAL A 256 12.03 -9.72 4.71
CA VAL A 256 10.80 -8.94 4.85
C VAL A 256 9.65 -9.79 5.41
N LEU A 257 9.45 -11.01 4.88
CA LEU A 257 8.46 -11.94 5.42
C LEU A 257 8.71 -12.24 6.90
N ARG A 258 9.96 -12.56 7.28
CA ARG A 258 10.31 -12.79 8.68
C ARG A 258 10.06 -11.55 9.56
N ALA A 259 10.35 -10.36 9.04
CA ALA A 259 10.08 -9.11 9.75
C ALA A 259 8.57 -8.87 9.96
N LEU A 260 7.74 -9.09 8.93
CA LEU A 260 6.28 -8.98 9.04
C LEU A 260 5.70 -9.97 10.06
N ARG A 261 6.16 -11.23 10.03
CA ARG A 261 5.78 -12.26 11.00
C ARG A 261 6.18 -11.86 12.42
N GLY A 262 7.42 -11.41 12.61
CA GLY A 262 7.94 -10.95 13.91
C GLY A 262 7.19 -9.75 14.47
N ALA A 263 6.66 -8.89 13.59
CA ALA A 263 5.81 -7.75 13.94
C ALA A 263 4.32 -8.11 14.10
N THR A 264 3.96 -9.40 14.11
CA THR A 264 2.58 -9.91 14.23
C THR A 264 1.63 -9.51 13.08
N LEU A 265 2.17 -9.08 11.94
CA LEU A 265 1.41 -8.74 10.73
C LEU A 265 1.15 -10.00 9.89
N LYS A 266 0.41 -10.96 10.46
CA LYS A 266 0.23 -12.30 9.89
C LYS A 266 -0.41 -12.25 8.50
N GLU A 267 -1.51 -11.53 8.35
CA GLU A 267 -2.26 -11.43 7.08
C GLU A 267 -1.42 -10.83 5.96
N ASP A 268 -0.61 -9.81 6.27
CA ASP A 268 0.29 -9.19 5.28
C ASP A 268 1.41 -10.14 4.85
N ALA A 269 1.95 -10.90 5.80
CA ALA A 269 2.97 -11.90 5.51
C ALA A 269 2.40 -13.06 4.66
N ASP A 270 1.19 -13.55 4.98
CA ASP A 270 0.49 -14.56 4.17
C ASP A 270 0.28 -14.04 2.74
N LYS A 271 -0.30 -12.84 2.61
CA LYS A 271 -0.55 -12.20 1.31
C LYS A 271 0.74 -12.01 0.53
N LEU A 272 1.81 -11.57 1.18
CA LEU A 272 3.11 -11.39 0.53
C LEU A 272 3.68 -12.73 0.06
N ALA A 273 3.67 -13.78 0.89
CA ALA A 273 4.16 -15.11 0.53
C ALA A 273 3.42 -15.69 -0.68
N GLU A 274 2.09 -15.60 -0.71
CA GLU A 274 1.28 -16.02 -1.84
C GLU A 274 1.64 -15.25 -3.12
N ASN A 275 1.71 -13.92 -3.04
CA ASN A 275 2.01 -13.09 -4.21
C ASN A 275 3.45 -13.27 -4.69
N ILE A 276 4.41 -13.62 -3.82
CA ILE A 276 5.76 -14.02 -4.23
C ILE A 276 5.69 -15.25 -5.13
N GLY A 277 4.95 -16.28 -4.70
CA GLY A 277 4.73 -17.49 -5.50
C GLY A 277 4.10 -17.18 -6.85
N MET A 278 3.00 -16.41 -6.85
CA MET A 278 2.23 -16.14 -8.06
C MET A 278 2.93 -15.21 -9.05
N HIS A 279 3.64 -14.18 -8.56
CA HIS A 279 3.99 -13.02 -9.39
C HIS A 279 5.46 -12.63 -9.41
N ALA A 280 6.24 -12.87 -8.35
CA ALA A 280 7.66 -12.50 -8.33
C ALA A 280 8.45 -13.21 -9.45
N TRP A 281 9.61 -12.75 -9.87
CA TRP A 281 10.40 -13.50 -10.86
C TRP A 281 10.71 -14.93 -10.38
N PRO A 282 10.69 -15.98 -11.24
CA PRO A 282 10.86 -17.37 -10.81
C PRO A 282 12.10 -17.61 -9.94
N LYS A 283 13.23 -17.02 -10.34
CA LYS A 283 14.48 -17.05 -9.58
C LYS A 283 14.34 -16.44 -8.17
N ILE A 284 13.66 -15.30 -8.06
CA ILE A 284 13.43 -14.62 -6.79
C ILE A 284 12.47 -15.44 -5.91
N ALA A 285 11.39 -15.98 -6.48
CA ALA A 285 10.44 -16.81 -5.74
C ALA A 285 11.11 -18.06 -5.15
N LEU A 286 11.91 -18.78 -5.94
CA LEU A 286 12.63 -19.97 -5.50
C LEU A 286 13.74 -19.65 -4.51
N ALA A 287 14.51 -18.57 -4.73
CA ALA A 287 15.53 -18.12 -3.79
C ALA A 287 14.90 -17.72 -2.43
N THR A 288 13.75 -17.03 -2.46
CA THR A 288 12.99 -16.67 -1.26
C THR A 288 12.53 -17.92 -0.52
N ALA A 289 11.93 -18.89 -1.22
CA ALA A 289 11.49 -20.15 -0.63
C ALA A 289 12.65 -20.94 0.01
N GLY A 290 13.82 -20.99 -0.65
CA GLY A 290 15.02 -21.64 -0.12
C GLY A 290 15.61 -20.96 1.11
N ALA A 291 15.55 -19.63 1.18
CA ALA A 291 16.04 -18.85 2.31
C ALA A 291 15.14 -18.96 3.58
N ILE A 292 13.93 -19.52 3.47
CA ILE A 292 13.04 -19.74 4.61
C ILE A 292 13.32 -21.13 5.20
N PRO A 293 13.65 -21.26 6.50
CA PRO A 293 13.86 -22.56 7.14
C PRO A 293 12.58 -23.42 7.13
N GLU A 294 12.71 -24.74 7.05
CA GLU A 294 11.55 -25.66 7.10
C GLU A 294 10.73 -25.56 8.38
N SER A 295 11.36 -25.16 9.48
CA SER A 295 10.67 -24.96 10.76
C SER A 295 9.84 -23.66 10.81
N PHE A 296 9.91 -22.81 9.79
CA PHE A 296 9.34 -21.47 9.82
C PHE A 296 7.95 -21.40 9.17
N LEU A 297 6.91 -21.63 9.99
CA LEU A 297 5.49 -21.30 9.76
C LEU A 297 4.84 -21.78 8.43
N GLY A 298 5.52 -22.62 7.63
CA GLY A 298 5.02 -23.07 6.34
C GLY A 298 5.13 -22.03 5.20
N ASP A 299 5.88 -20.94 5.38
CA ASP A 299 5.96 -19.86 4.37
C ASP A 299 6.60 -20.35 3.06
N ARG A 300 7.55 -21.29 3.15
CA ARG A 300 8.16 -21.94 1.99
C ARG A 300 7.12 -22.69 1.17
N GLU A 301 6.34 -23.54 1.83
CA GLU A 301 5.27 -24.32 1.23
C GLU A 301 4.23 -23.38 0.63
N LEU A 302 3.84 -22.32 1.33
CA LEU A 302 2.88 -21.32 0.84
C LEU A 302 3.36 -20.66 -0.46
N ILE A 303 4.62 -20.22 -0.53
CA ILE A 303 5.21 -19.64 -1.75
C ILE A 303 5.20 -20.65 -2.91
N LEU A 304 5.63 -21.88 -2.65
CA LEU A 304 5.69 -22.93 -3.69
C LEU A 304 4.29 -23.32 -4.16
N HIS A 305 3.33 -23.46 -3.24
CA HIS A 305 1.93 -23.74 -3.57
C HIS A 305 1.31 -22.61 -4.40
N ALA A 306 1.56 -21.36 -4.04
CA ALA A 306 1.05 -20.23 -4.81
C ALA A 306 1.71 -20.10 -6.20
N GLY A 307 2.90 -20.70 -6.39
CA GLY A 307 3.59 -20.77 -7.68
C GLY A 307 2.76 -21.39 -8.80
N SER A 308 2.04 -22.48 -8.54
CA SER A 308 1.17 -23.13 -9.54
C SER A 308 -0.13 -22.34 -9.79
N GLN A 309 -0.60 -21.59 -8.80
CA GLN A 309 -1.83 -20.80 -8.87
C GLN A 309 -1.71 -19.62 -9.85
N GLY A 310 -0.48 -19.19 -10.16
CA GLY A 310 -0.21 -18.20 -11.22
C GLY A 310 -0.40 -18.72 -12.65
N GLY A 311 -0.78 -19.99 -12.84
CA GLY A 311 -1.11 -20.58 -14.15
C GLY A 311 -0.03 -21.49 -14.74
N PRO A 312 -0.30 -22.16 -15.88
CA PRO A 312 0.57 -23.20 -16.41
C PRO A 312 1.93 -22.67 -16.90
N HIS A 313 1.96 -21.49 -17.51
CA HIS A 313 3.23 -20.85 -17.91
C HIS A 313 4.07 -20.42 -16.72
N ARG A 314 3.42 -20.03 -15.62
CA ARG A 314 4.11 -19.70 -14.36
C ARG A 314 4.79 -20.94 -13.80
N LEU A 315 4.05 -22.05 -13.69
CA LEU A 315 4.59 -23.33 -13.24
C LEU A 315 5.77 -23.78 -14.11
N LEU A 316 5.60 -23.75 -15.44
CA LEU A 316 6.66 -24.10 -16.39
C LEU A 316 7.96 -23.32 -16.13
N ARG A 317 7.87 -22.00 -15.95
CA ARG A 317 9.04 -21.14 -15.70
C ARG A 317 9.71 -21.44 -14.35
N LEU A 318 8.92 -21.77 -13.33
CA LEU A 318 9.46 -22.17 -12.02
C LEU A 318 10.22 -23.50 -12.14
N ILE A 319 9.64 -24.50 -12.80
CA ILE A 319 10.29 -25.81 -13.01
C ILE A 319 11.57 -25.66 -13.84
N ASP A 320 11.53 -24.89 -14.93
CA ASP A 320 12.71 -24.62 -15.77
C ASP A 320 13.83 -23.97 -14.97
N CYS A 321 13.51 -22.96 -14.16
CA CYS A 321 14.48 -22.29 -13.29
C CYS A 321 15.05 -23.25 -12.23
N LEU A 322 14.21 -24.07 -11.60
CA LEU A 322 14.60 -25.08 -10.61
C LEU A 322 15.52 -26.17 -11.17
N LYS A 323 15.40 -26.49 -12.47
CA LYS A 323 16.27 -27.46 -13.16
C LYS A 323 17.63 -26.87 -13.55
N ARG A 324 17.68 -25.56 -13.83
CA ARG A 324 18.89 -24.88 -14.31
C ARG A 324 19.78 -24.36 -13.19
N GLU A 325 19.19 -24.00 -12.05
CA GLU A 325 19.87 -23.33 -10.95
C GLU A 325 19.75 -24.12 -9.64
N GLN A 326 20.79 -24.04 -8.80
CA GLN A 326 20.73 -24.54 -7.42
C GLN A 326 20.35 -23.41 -6.47
N PHE A 327 19.39 -23.66 -5.59
CA PHE A 327 18.92 -22.70 -4.61
C PHE A 327 19.29 -23.18 -3.21
N GLN A 328 20.04 -22.36 -2.48
CA GLN A 328 20.47 -22.70 -1.11
C GLN A 328 19.25 -22.95 -0.22
N GLY A 329 19.27 -24.05 0.52
CA GLY A 329 18.19 -24.43 1.44
C GLY A 329 16.94 -25.01 0.78
N LEU A 330 16.93 -25.20 -0.55
CA LEU A 330 15.80 -25.74 -1.30
C LEU A 330 16.18 -27.04 -2.01
N GLU A 331 15.59 -28.16 -1.62
CA GLU A 331 15.75 -29.43 -2.32
C GLU A 331 14.89 -29.48 -3.59
N SER A 332 15.52 -29.57 -4.77
CA SER A 332 14.82 -29.50 -6.05
C SER A 332 13.70 -30.54 -6.21
N HIS A 333 13.89 -31.77 -5.73
CA HIS A 333 12.86 -32.81 -5.84
C HIS A 333 11.62 -32.49 -4.99
N ARG A 334 11.83 -32.01 -3.76
CA ARG A 334 10.76 -31.65 -2.83
C ARG A 334 10.03 -30.38 -3.28
N ALA A 335 10.77 -29.37 -3.76
CA ALA A 335 10.18 -28.16 -4.32
C ALA A 335 9.33 -28.46 -5.56
N LEU A 336 9.82 -29.32 -6.46
CA LEU A 336 9.05 -29.79 -7.62
C LEU A 336 7.77 -30.51 -7.19
N HIS A 337 7.83 -31.36 -6.16
CA HIS A 337 6.65 -32.02 -5.63
C HIS A 337 5.59 -31.02 -5.14
N TYR A 338 5.97 -30.03 -4.32
CA TYR A 338 5.05 -28.99 -3.86
C TYR A 338 4.41 -28.24 -5.02
N LEU A 339 5.21 -27.80 -6.00
CA LEU A 339 4.73 -27.09 -7.18
C LEU A 339 3.69 -27.90 -7.99
N LEU A 340 3.90 -29.21 -8.15
CA LEU A 340 2.97 -30.07 -8.91
C LEU A 340 1.69 -30.36 -8.12
N THR A 341 1.81 -30.70 -6.84
CA THR A 341 0.64 -31.00 -5.97
C THR A 341 -0.27 -29.78 -5.75
N ALA A 342 0.25 -28.58 -5.99
CA ALA A 342 -0.49 -27.34 -5.84
C ALA A 342 -1.34 -26.97 -7.05
N VAL A 343 -1.30 -27.73 -8.15
CA VAL A 343 -2.09 -27.40 -9.35
C VAL A 343 -3.59 -27.47 -9.00
N PRO A 344 -4.40 -26.47 -9.41
CA PRO A 344 -5.83 -26.47 -9.11
C PRO A 344 -6.52 -27.74 -9.61
N ALA A 345 -7.44 -28.28 -8.79
CA ALA A 345 -8.22 -29.45 -9.17
C ALA A 345 -8.96 -29.22 -10.50
N GLY A 346 -8.93 -30.23 -11.38
CA GLY A 346 -9.50 -30.14 -12.73
C GLY A 346 -8.67 -29.33 -13.74
N LYS A 347 -7.46 -28.86 -13.38
CA LYS A 347 -6.53 -28.16 -14.28
C LYS A 347 -5.28 -28.96 -14.65
N HIS A 348 -5.14 -30.21 -14.16
CA HIS A 348 -3.96 -31.04 -14.40
C HIS A 348 -3.72 -31.29 -15.90
N ALA A 349 -4.76 -31.56 -16.68
CA ALA A 349 -4.63 -31.76 -18.13
C ALA A 349 -4.08 -30.51 -18.85
N ASP A 350 -4.62 -29.33 -18.55
CA ASP A 350 -4.18 -28.05 -19.15
C ASP A 350 -2.70 -27.77 -18.84
N PHE A 351 -2.30 -27.96 -17.58
CA PHE A 351 -0.92 -27.76 -17.13
C PHE A 351 0.02 -28.81 -17.73
N SER A 352 -0.39 -30.07 -17.78
CA SER A 352 0.37 -31.17 -18.37
C SER A 352 0.65 -30.93 -19.85
N LEU A 353 -0.32 -30.42 -20.61
CA LEU A 353 -0.15 -30.09 -22.02
C LEU A 353 0.98 -29.07 -22.21
N ILE A 354 0.95 -27.97 -21.46
CA ILE A 354 1.98 -26.91 -21.55
C ILE A 354 3.37 -27.44 -21.15
N LEU A 355 3.47 -28.28 -20.13
CA LEU A 355 4.73 -28.90 -19.72
C LEU A 355 5.26 -29.87 -20.80
N ASN A 356 4.38 -30.67 -21.39
CA ASN A 356 4.73 -31.61 -22.44
C ASN A 356 5.21 -30.90 -23.72
N ASP A 357 4.53 -29.83 -24.13
CA ASP A 357 4.90 -28.99 -25.28
C ASP A 357 6.27 -28.32 -25.08
N ALA A 358 6.62 -28.01 -23.83
CA ALA A 358 7.94 -27.50 -23.46
C ALA A 358 9.01 -28.60 -23.26
N GLY A 359 8.70 -29.87 -23.54
CA GLY A 359 9.63 -30.99 -23.43
C GLY A 359 9.78 -31.58 -22.03
N MET A 360 8.96 -31.18 -21.05
CA MET A 360 9.01 -31.67 -19.67
C MET A 360 8.08 -32.89 -19.47
N LYS A 361 8.34 -33.96 -20.24
CA LYS A 361 7.47 -35.15 -20.29
C LYS A 361 7.31 -35.85 -18.95
N SER A 362 8.39 -35.94 -18.16
CA SER A 362 8.37 -36.55 -16.82
C SER A 362 7.45 -35.81 -15.86
N GLU A 363 7.50 -34.48 -15.85
CA GLU A 363 6.68 -33.65 -14.97
C GLU A 363 5.22 -33.63 -15.41
N ALA A 364 4.97 -33.58 -16.73
CA ALA A 364 3.64 -33.70 -17.30
C ALA A 364 2.96 -35.03 -16.90
N GLN A 365 3.68 -36.15 -17.06
CA GLN A 365 3.18 -37.47 -16.68
C GLN A 365 2.88 -37.57 -15.18
N ARG A 366 3.80 -37.08 -14.33
CA ARG A 366 3.62 -37.06 -12.88
C ARG A 366 2.37 -36.26 -12.47
N LEU A 367 2.10 -35.15 -13.16
CA LEU A 367 0.93 -34.33 -12.89
C LEU A 367 -0.40 -35.06 -13.20
N LEU A 368 -0.43 -35.86 -14.28
CA LEU A 368 -1.59 -36.68 -14.63
C LEU A 368 -1.79 -37.88 -13.68
N GLU A 369 -0.70 -38.39 -13.10
CA GLU A 369 -0.76 -39.45 -12.09
C GLU A 369 -1.35 -38.92 -10.77
N MET A 370 -0.93 -37.72 -10.35
CA MET A 370 -1.46 -37.05 -9.15
C MET A 370 -2.97 -36.79 -9.25
N GLU A 371 -3.52 -36.54 -10.44
CA GLU A 371 -4.98 -36.37 -10.61
C GLU A 371 -5.78 -37.65 -10.31
N LYS A 372 -5.17 -38.83 -10.47
CA LYS A 372 -5.79 -40.13 -10.20
C LYS A 372 -5.68 -40.54 -8.73
N GLU A 373 -4.73 -39.97 -8.01
CA GLU A 373 -4.59 -40.15 -6.57
C GLU A 373 -5.72 -39.36 -5.89
N ALA A 374 -6.70 -40.07 -5.31
CA ALA A 374 -7.83 -39.43 -4.66
C ALA A 374 -7.34 -38.43 -3.58
N PRO A 375 -7.91 -37.22 -3.49
CA PRO A 375 -7.61 -36.31 -2.39
C PRO A 375 -8.08 -37.00 -1.09
N PHE A 376 -7.12 -37.34 -0.23
CA PHE A 376 -7.36 -38.00 1.05
C PHE A 376 -8.22 -37.16 2.01
#